data_AF-A0A4Y9ESQ0-F1
#
_entry.id   AF-A0A4Y9ESQ0-F1
#
_cell.length_a   1.000
_cell.length_b   1.000
_cell.length_c   1.000
_cell.angle_alpha   90.00
_cell.angle_beta   90.00
_cell.angle_gamma   90.00
#
_symmetry.space_group_name_H-M   'P 1'
#
loop_
_entity.id
_entity.type
_entity.pdbx_description
1 polymer ?
#
loop_
_entity_poly.entity_id
_entity_poly.type
_entity_poly.pdbx_seq_one_letter_code
_entity_poly.pdbx_strand_id
1 'polypeptide(L)' 'MSPDEFTAAARTITATLSGHAAHRAFDLLTNDLLRALGYGDGVATFEAAVLHWHEAAHPYPHIGPCPDCEAAAPLRAAA' A
#
# COMPACT_ATOMS: atom_id res chain seq x y z
N MET A 1 8.72 -3.19 14.67
CA MET A 1 9.58 -2.48 13.70
C MET A 1 10.35 -1.41 14.44
N SER A 2 11.67 -1.48 14.39
CA SER A 2 12.57 -0.44 14.92
C SER A 2 12.83 0.65 13.87
N PRO A 3 13.40 1.81 14.27
CA PRO A 3 13.81 2.85 13.31
C PRO A 3 14.83 2.36 12.26
N ASP A 4 15.75 1.48 12.66
CA ASP A 4 16.77 0.93 11.77
C ASP A 4 16.16 -0.05 10.76
N GLU A 5 15.22 -0.88 11.19
CA GLU A 5 14.46 -1.78 10.30
C GLU A 5 13.66 -1.00 9.26
N PHE A 6 12.96 0.07 9.70
CA PHE A 6 12.21 0.93 8.79
C PHE A 6 13.14 1.60 7.76
N THR A 7 14.27 2.13 8.21
CA THR A 7 15.27 2.78 7.34
C THR A 7 15.85 1.80 6.33
N ALA A 8 16.16 0.57 6.75
CA ALA A 8 16.66 -0.47 5.86
C ALA A 8 15.62 -0.85 4.80
N ALA A 9 14.36 -1.04 5.19
CA ALA A 9 13.27 -1.35 4.27
C ALA A 9 13.03 -0.22 3.25
N ALA A 10 13.01 1.04 3.71
CA ALA A 10 12.85 2.22 2.85
C ALA A 10 13.97 2.34 1.79
N ARG A 11 15.22 2.05 2.18
CA ARG A 11 16.36 1.99 1.25
C ARG A 11 16.18 0.89 0.21
N THR A 12 15.75 -0.31 0.62
CA THR A 12 15.47 -1.40 -0.31
C THR A 12 14.39 -1.02 -1.31
N ILE A 13 13.26 -0.46 -0.85
CA ILE A 13 12.16 -0.04 -1.74
C ILE A 13 12.65 0.95 -2.79
N THR A 14 13.41 1.96 -2.37
CA THR A 14 13.94 3.00 -3.28
C THR A 14 14.95 2.43 -4.28
N ALA A 15 15.69 1.39 -3.90
CA ALA A 15 16.69 0.76 -4.75
C ALA A 15 16.10 -0.23 -5.77
N THR A 16 14.95 -0.85 -5.47
CA THR A 16 14.42 -1.97 -6.27
C THR A 16 13.09 -1.69 -6.96
N LEU A 17 12.33 -0.71 -6.49
CA LEU A 17 11.01 -0.36 -7.01
C LEU A 17 10.98 1.08 -7.51
N SER A 18 10.04 1.37 -8.40
CA SER A 18 9.77 2.73 -8.86
C SER A 18 8.28 2.93 -9.14
N GLY A 19 7.86 4.19 -9.29
CA GLY A 19 6.47 4.54 -9.62
C GLY A 19 5.47 4.04 -8.58
N HIS A 20 4.36 3.49 -9.06
CA HIS A 20 3.25 3.05 -8.21
C HIS A 20 3.63 1.90 -7.26
N ALA A 21 4.45 0.94 -7.73
CA ALA A 21 4.90 -0.18 -6.90
C ALA A 21 5.73 0.30 -5.70
N ALA A 22 6.60 1.30 -5.89
CA ALA A 22 7.35 1.92 -4.79
C ALA A 22 6.42 2.65 -3.81
N HIS A 23 5.47 3.42 -4.33
CA HIS A 23 4.47 4.11 -3.51
C HIS A 23 3.67 3.13 -2.64
N ARG A 24 3.12 2.07 -3.24
CA ARG A 24 2.37 1.04 -2.51
C ARG A 24 3.21 0.33 -1.46
N ALA A 25 4.47 0.05 -1.75
CA ALA A 25 5.38 -0.55 -0.77
C ALA A 25 5.61 0.38 0.43
N PHE A 26 5.71 1.70 0.22
CA PHE A 26 5.79 2.68 1.31
C PHE A 26 4.50 2.77 2.13
N ASP A 27 3.32 2.72 1.50
CA ASP A 27 2.04 2.69 2.22
C ASP A 27 1.98 1.48 3.17
N LEU A 28 2.35 0.30 2.69
CA LEU A 28 2.36 -0.92 3.50
C LEU A 28 3.38 -0.82 4.64
N LEU A 29 4.61 -0.37 4.34
CA LEU A 29 5.67 -0.22 5.33
C LEU A 29 5.28 0.75 6.45
N THR A 30 4.63 1.86 6.10
CA THR A 30 4.17 2.87 7.07
C THR A 30 2.97 2.36 7.89
N ASN A 31 2.02 1.64 7.28
CA ASN A 31 0.94 0.98 8.02
C ASN A 31 1.49 -0.03 9.04
N ASP A 32 2.50 -0.82 8.68
CA ASP A 32 3.12 -1.79 9.59
C ASP A 32 3.86 -1.12 10.74
N LEU A 33 4.54 0.01 10.48
CA LEU A 33 5.12 0.83 11.53
C LEU A 33 4.05 1.36 12.50
N LEU A 34 2.95 1.91 11.97
CA LEU A 34 1.86 2.44 12.79
C LEU A 34 1.20 1.35 13.64
N ARG A 35 0.99 0.14 13.09
CA ARG A 35 0.52 -1.02 13.86
C ARG A 35 1.48 -1.35 15.00
N ALA A 36 2.79 -1.39 14.73
CA ALA A 36 3.81 -1.67 15.75
C ALA A 36 3.85 -0.60 16.87
N LEU A 37 3.43 0.62 16.58
CA LEU A 37 3.30 1.72 17.54
C LEU A 37 1.95 1.72 18.30
N GLY A 38 1.06 0.76 18.04
CA GLY A 38 -0.23 0.63 18.73
C GLY A 38 -1.43 1.27 18.03
N TYR A 39 -1.27 1.79 16.82
CA TYR A 39 -2.36 2.42 16.05
C TYR A 39 -3.19 1.41 15.23
N GLY A 40 -3.22 0.13 15.63
CA GLY A 40 -3.79 -0.97 14.84
C GLY A 40 -5.23 -0.75 14.39
N ASP A 41 -6.12 -0.37 15.31
CA ASP A 41 -7.54 -0.14 15.00
C ASP A 41 -7.75 1.05 14.04
N GLY A 42 -6.91 2.08 14.18
CA GLY A 42 -6.91 3.23 13.28
C GLY A 42 -6.47 2.85 11.87
N VAL A 43 -5.43 2.03 11.74
CA VAL A 43 -4.96 1.50 10.45
C VAL A 43 -6.04 0.63 9.81
N ALA A 44 -6.69 -0.25 10.58
CA ALA A 44 -7.77 -1.08 10.07
C ALA A 44 -8.97 -0.25 9.56
N THR A 45 -9.33 0.80 10.30
CA THR A 45 -10.39 1.75 9.89
C THR A 45 -10.00 2.51 8.63
N PHE A 46 -8.75 2.99 8.55
CA PHE A 46 -8.22 3.68 7.39
C PHE A 46 -8.25 2.78 6.15
N GLU A 47 -7.72 1.55 6.25
CA GLU A 47 -7.71 0.59 5.14
C GLU A 47 -9.11 0.25 4.65
N ALA A 48 -10.07 0.05 5.55
CA ALA A 48 -11.46 -0.17 5.18
C ALA A 48 -12.06 1.05 4.45
N ALA A 49 -11.75 2.26 4.91
CA ALA A 49 -12.24 3.50 4.31
C ALA A 49 -11.67 3.74 2.91
N VAL A 50 -10.42 3.38 2.64
CA VAL A 50 -9.76 3.62 1.34
C VAL A 50 -9.71 2.39 0.44
N LEU A 51 -10.23 1.23 0.87
CA LEU A 51 -10.21 -0.01 0.08
C LEU A 51 -10.81 0.19 -1.32
N HIS A 52 -11.91 0.95 -1.41
CA HIS A 52 -12.62 1.25 -2.65
C HIS A 52 -11.81 2.16 -3.59
N TRP A 53 -10.79 2.88 -3.12
CA TRP A 53 -9.89 3.68 -3.96
C TRP A 53 -8.99 2.81 -4.85
N HIS A 54 -8.89 1.53 -4.53
CA HIS A 54 -8.22 0.53 -5.36
C HIS A 54 -9.15 -0.16 -6.37
N GLU A 55 -10.44 0.20 -6.42
CA GLU A 55 -11.37 -0.33 -7.42
C GLU A 55 -11.25 0.43 -8.74
N ALA A 56 -11.23 -0.29 -9.86
CA ALA A 56 -11.06 0.28 -11.21
C ALA A 56 -12.12 1.33 -11.59
N ALA A 57 -13.27 1.34 -10.92
CA ALA A 57 -14.38 2.24 -11.19
C ALA A 57 -14.28 3.59 -10.45
N HIS A 58 -13.34 3.75 -9.51
CA HIS A 58 -13.24 4.96 -8.71
C HIS A 58 -12.07 5.85 -9.17
N PRO A 59 -12.33 7.11 -9.56
CA PRO A 59 -11.28 8.06 -9.92
C PRO A 59 -10.49 8.45 -8.67
N TYR A 60 -9.35 7.80 -8.43
CA TYR A 60 -8.28 8.34 -7.60
C TYR A 60 -7.66 9.55 -8.33
N PRO A 61 -7.03 10.56 -7.67
CA PRO A 61 -6.73 11.85 -8.30
C PRO A 61 -5.64 11.85 -9.39
N HIS A 62 -5.34 10.70 -10.00
CA HIS A 62 -4.58 10.60 -11.23
C HIS A 62 -5.40 9.98 -12.37
N ILE A 63 -5.23 10.56 -13.55
CA ILE A 63 -5.84 10.13 -14.80
C ILE A 63 -5.35 8.71 -15.14
N GLY A 64 -6.25 7.74 -15.12
CA GLY A 64 -6.02 6.38 -15.63
C GLY A 64 -6.22 5.28 -14.57
N PRO A 65 -6.49 4.04 -15.00
CA PRO A 65 -6.65 2.92 -14.08
C PRO A 65 -5.37 2.65 -13.29
N CYS A 66 -5.53 2.16 -12.06
CA CYS A 66 -4.40 1.74 -11.24
C CYS A 66 -3.77 0.47 -11.84
N PRO A 67 -2.54 0.52 -12.38
CA PRO A 67 -1.94 -0.59 -13.12
C PRO A 67 -1.76 -1.85 -12.25
N ASP A 68 -1.62 -1.69 -10.93
CA ASP A 68 -1.42 -2.81 -10.00
C ASP A 68 -2.73 -3.42 -9.48
N CYS A 69 -3.82 -2.64 -9.42
CA CYS A 69 -5.14 -3.18 -9.07
C CYS A 69 -5.73 -4.00 -10.22
N GLU A 70 -5.42 -3.62 -11.46
CA GLU A 70 -5.77 -4.40 -12.64
C GLU A 70 -4.93 -5.68 -12.78
N ALA A 71 -3.64 -5.63 -12.41
CA ALA A 71 -2.78 -6.82 -12.39
C ALA A 71 -3.21 -7.86 -11.34
N ALA A 72 -3.81 -7.42 -10.22
CA ALA A 72 -4.28 -8.29 -9.14
C ALA A 72 -5.74 -8.78 -9.28
N ALA A 73 -6.54 -8.21 -10.20
CA ALA A 73 -7.93 -8.61 -10.42
C ALA A 73 -8.12 -10.11 -10.75
N PRO A 74 -7.24 -10.78 -11.51
CA PRO A 74 -7.35 -12.22 -11.76
C PRO A 74 -7.07 -13.09 -10.51
N LEU A 75 -6.31 -12.58 -9.54
CA LEU A 75 -5.90 -13.35 -8.35
C LEU A 75 -6.97 -13.36 -7.25
N ARG A 76 -7.85 -12.34 -7.20
CA ARG A 76 -8.97 -12.28 -6.25
C ARG A 76 -10.19 -13.11 -6.65
N ALA A 77 -10.36 -13.42 -7.93
CA ALA A 77 -11.44 -14.27 -8.42
C ALA A 77 -11.19 -15.78 -8.19
N ALA A 78 -9.98 -16.15 -7.74
CA ALA A 78 -9.53 -17.53 -7.55
C ALA A 78 -9.29 -17.91 -6.08
N ALA A 79 -9.63 -17.02 -5.13
CA ALA A 79 -9.55 -17.23 -3.69
C ALA A 79 -10.95 -17.19 -3.08
#